data_AF-A0A3N9VA04-F1
#
_entry.id   AF-A0A3N9VA04-F1
#
_cell.length_a   1.000
_cell.length_b   1.000
_cell.length_c   1.000
_cell.angle_alpha   90.00
_cell.angle_beta   90.00
_cell.angle_gamma   90.00
#
_symmetry.space_group_name_H-M   'P 1'
#
loop_
_entity.id
_entity.type
_entity.pdbx_description
1 polymer ?
#
loop_
_entity_poly.entity_id
_entity_poly.type
_entity_poly.pdbx_seq_one_letter_code
_entity_poly.pdbx_strand_id
1 'polypeptide(L)'
;MRNEFLPFSIPTIEEEEIQEVVDSLKSGWITTGPKVKKFEEDFKVYVDSPFAVPLSSATAGLHLALLAMGVGPGDEVITTPMTFAATV
;
A
#
# COMPACT_ATOMS: atom_id res chain seq x y z
N MET A 1 -31.22 18.27 13.20
CA MET A 1 -30.22 18.10 12.13
C MET A 1 -28.87 18.48 12.68
N ARG A 2 -27.79 17.84 12.24
CA ARG A 2 -26.43 18.25 12.63
C ARG A 2 -26.10 19.55 11.90
N ASN A 3 -25.46 20.50 12.58
CA ASN A 3 -25.01 21.75 11.96
C ASN A 3 -23.67 21.57 11.21
N GLU A 4 -22.94 20.49 11.52
CA GLU A 4 -21.65 20.17 10.92
C GLU A 4 -21.74 18.87 10.12
N PHE A 5 -21.01 18.84 9.00
CA PHE A 5 -20.88 17.68 8.15
C PHE A 5 -20.11 16.57 8.89
N LEU A 6 -20.65 15.35 8.92
CA LEU A 6 -19.94 14.19 9.45
C LEU A 6 -19.34 13.40 8.27
N PRO A 7 -18.02 13.50 8.03
CA PRO A 7 -17.36 12.76 6.96
C PRO A 7 -17.32 11.25 7.26
N PHE A 8 -17.31 10.45 6.21
CA PHE A 8 -17.22 8.99 6.30
C PHE A 8 -15.82 8.51 6.73
N SER A 9 -14.77 9.20 6.28
CA SER A 9 -13.38 8.91 6.64
C SER A 9 -12.55 10.17 6.54
N ILE A 10 -11.71 10.41 7.54
CA ILE A 10 -10.65 11.44 7.54
C ILE A 10 -9.34 10.69 7.83
N PRO A 11 -8.26 10.94 7.07
CA PRO A 11 -6.97 10.34 7.38
C PRO A 11 -6.42 10.89 8.70
N THR A 12 -5.86 10.01 9.53
CA THR A 12 -5.05 10.41 10.68
C THR A 12 -3.68 10.83 10.16
N ILE A 13 -3.33 12.10 10.36
CA ILE A 13 -2.01 12.67 10.03
C ILE A 13 -1.63 13.57 11.19
N GLU A 14 -0.55 13.21 11.88
CA GLU A 14 -0.02 13.92 13.04
C GLU A 14 1.36 14.53 12.69
N GLU A 15 2.03 15.15 13.67
CA GLU A 15 3.28 15.88 13.41
C GLU A 15 4.42 14.95 12.99
N GLU A 16 4.39 13.71 13.47
CA GLU A 16 5.34 12.65 13.14
C GLU A 16 5.36 12.34 11.64
N GLU A 17 4.18 12.16 11.01
CA GLU A 17 4.11 11.91 9.56
C GLU A 17 4.59 13.12 8.75
N ILE A 18 4.24 14.34 9.19
CA ILE A 18 4.66 15.58 8.53
C ILE A 18 6.19 15.70 8.57
N GLN A 19 6.79 15.47 9.74
CA GLN A 19 8.21 15.59 9.93
C GLN A 19 9.00 14.52 9.14
N GLU A 20 8.45 13.31 9.00
CA GLU A 20 9.04 12.24 8.18
C GLU A 20 9.03 12.57 6.68
N VAL A 21 7.96 13.23 6.19
CA VAL A 21 7.90 13.76 4.82
C VAL A 21 8.92 14.89 4.63
N VAL A 22 8.99 15.85 5.55
CA VAL A 22 9.95 16.96 5.51
C VAL A 22 11.40 16.44 5.48
N ASP A 23 11.71 15.42 6.28
CA ASP A 23 13.02 14.77 6.27
C ASP A 23 13.33 14.14 4.90
N SER A 24 12.35 13.49 4.27
CA SER A 24 12.49 12.94 2.91
C SER A 24 12.81 14.02 1.88
N LEU A 25 12.10 15.16 1.93
CA LEU A 25 12.32 16.29 1.04
C LEU A 25 13.70 16.92 1.22
N LYS A 26 14.24 16.94 2.46
CA LYS A 26 15.57 17.47 2.77
C LYS A 26 16.71 16.50 2.45
N SER A 27 16.41 15.20 2.36
CA SER A 27 17.42 14.14 2.14
C SER A 27 18.03 14.11 0.73
N GLY A 28 17.38 14.75 -0.25
CA GLY A 28 17.73 14.61 -1.66
C GLY A 28 17.22 13.32 -2.32
N TRP A 29 16.51 12.46 -1.58
CA TRP A 29 15.95 11.20 -2.07
C TRP A 29 14.42 11.19 -1.93
N ILE A 30 13.72 11.60 -2.98
CA ILE A 30 12.25 11.81 -2.98
C ILE A 30 11.45 10.72 -3.72
N THR A 31 12.13 9.71 -4.24
CA THR A 31 11.55 8.53 -4.89
C THR A 31 11.97 7.25 -4.14
N THR A 32 11.80 6.07 -4.73
CA THR A 32 12.27 4.81 -4.17
C THR A 32 13.71 4.92 -3.67
N GLY A 33 13.93 4.56 -2.41
CA GLY A 33 15.17 4.81 -1.72
C GLY A 33 15.22 4.23 -0.31
N PRO A 34 16.12 4.75 0.55
CA PRO A 34 16.39 4.17 1.87
C PRO A 34 15.14 4.05 2.76
N LYS A 35 14.21 5.01 2.71
CA LYS A 35 12.97 4.98 3.49
C LYS A 35 12.00 3.88 3.05
N VAL A 36 11.94 3.60 1.73
CA VAL A 36 11.15 2.47 1.22
C VAL A 36 11.77 1.16 1.70
N LYS A 37 13.11 1.05 1.70
CA LYS A 37 13.79 -0.15 2.21
C LYS A 37 13.58 -0.34 3.71
N LYS A 38 13.59 0.74 4.50
CA LYS A 38 13.25 0.70 5.92
C LYS A 38 11.81 0.20 6.12
N PHE A 39 10.85 0.78 5.40
CA PHE A 39 9.46 0.34 5.46
C PHE A 39 9.31 -1.13 5.07
N GLU A 40 10.04 -1.61 4.06
CA GLU A 40 10.04 -3.02 3.67
C GLU A 40 10.45 -3.95 4.81
N GLU A 41 11.57 -3.66 5.50
CA GLU A 41 12.06 -4.48 6.61
C GLU A 41 11.12 -4.41 7.82
N ASP A 42 10.63 -3.21 8.16
CA ASP A 42 9.70 -3.01 9.27
C ASP A 42 8.37 -3.74 9.00
N PHE A 43 7.84 -3.64 7.77
CA PHE A 43 6.58 -4.25 7.38
C PHE A 43 6.68 -5.78 7.32
N LYS A 44 7.80 -6.32 6.83
CA LYS A 44 8.09 -7.75 6.84
C LYS A 44 7.98 -8.34 8.26
N VAL A 45 8.56 -7.66 9.24
CA VAL A 45 8.48 -8.05 10.66
C VAL A 45 7.05 -7.92 11.18
N TYR A 46 6.36 -6.82 10.85
CA TYR A 46 5.00 -6.56 11.29
C TYR A 46 3.99 -7.63 10.83
N VAL A 47 4.10 -8.13 9.60
CA VAL A 47 3.18 -9.13 9.04
C VAL A 47 3.64 -10.58 9.22
N ASP A 48 4.77 -10.81 9.89
CA ASP A 48 5.40 -12.14 10.06
C ASP A 48 5.62 -12.88 8.72
N SER A 49 6.26 -12.20 7.77
CA SER A 49 6.59 -12.76 6.45
C SER A 49 8.11 -12.86 6.27
N PRO A 50 8.64 -13.82 5.47
CA PRO A 50 10.03 -13.81 5.07
C PRO A 50 10.39 -12.66 4.11
N PHE A 51 9.41 -12.08 3.40
CA PHE A 51 9.61 -11.01 2.41
C PHE A 51 8.43 -10.02 2.38
N ALA A 52 8.72 -8.77 2.03
CA ALA A 52 7.73 -7.73 1.71
C ALA A 52 8.22 -6.94 0.50
N VAL A 53 7.30 -6.39 -0.30
CA VAL A 53 7.62 -5.52 -1.45
C VAL A 53 6.66 -4.34 -1.46
N PRO A 54 7.09 -3.13 -1.08
CA PRO A 54 6.26 -1.93 -1.12
C PRO A 54 6.01 -1.48 -2.57
N LEU A 55 4.75 -1.19 -2.90
CA LEU A 55 4.32 -0.78 -4.24
C LEU A 55 3.42 0.46 -4.13
N SER A 56 3.10 1.06 -5.27
CA SER A 56 2.29 2.29 -5.33
C SER A 56 0.83 2.09 -4.89
N SER A 57 0.31 0.86 -4.93
CA SER A 57 -1.04 0.51 -4.49
C SER A 57 -1.22 -0.98 -4.26
N ALA A 58 -2.29 -1.37 -3.55
CA ALA A 58 -2.71 -2.76 -3.42
C ALA A 58 -3.07 -3.39 -4.78
N THR A 59 -3.63 -2.62 -5.72
CA THR A 59 -3.91 -3.08 -7.09
C THR A 59 -2.63 -3.48 -7.82
N ALA A 60 -1.56 -2.67 -7.71
CA ALA A 60 -0.27 -3.03 -8.28
C ALA A 60 0.30 -4.32 -7.64
N GLY A 61 0.08 -4.49 -6.33
CA GLY A 61 0.46 -5.70 -5.60
C GLY A 61 -0.24 -6.96 -6.11
N LEU A 62 -1.58 -6.94 -6.21
CA LEU A 62 -2.34 -8.08 -6.73
C LEU A 62 -2.00 -8.37 -8.20
N HIS A 63 -1.87 -7.33 -9.02
CA HIS A 63 -1.49 -7.49 -10.42
C HIS A 63 -0.13 -8.17 -10.56
N LEU A 64 0.90 -7.72 -9.83
CA LEU A 64 2.22 -8.36 -9.85
C LEU A 64 2.19 -9.77 -9.25
N ALA A 65 1.35 -10.03 -8.25
CA ALA A 65 1.20 -11.37 -7.68
C ALA A 65 0.63 -12.36 -8.70
N LEU A 66 -0.44 -11.99 -9.44
CA LEU A 66 -1.01 -12.84 -10.50
C LEU A 66 0.00 -13.07 -11.64
N LEU A 67 0.71 -12.01 -12.06
CA LEU A 67 1.78 -12.13 -13.06
C LEU A 67 2.91 -13.05 -12.59
N ALA A 68 3.33 -12.95 -11.33
CA ALA A 68 4.39 -13.79 -10.76
C ALA A 68 3.97 -15.26 -10.63
N MET A 69 2.66 -15.52 -10.43
CA MET A 69 2.10 -16.88 -10.45
C MET A 69 1.90 -17.44 -11.86
N GLY A 70 2.07 -16.62 -12.90
CA GLY A 70 1.93 -17.03 -14.30
C GLY A 70 0.49 -17.16 -14.79
N VAL A 71 -0.47 -16.53 -14.09
CA VAL A 71 -1.89 -16.52 -14.50
C VAL A 71 -2.02 -15.85 -15.87
N GLY A 72 -2.72 -16.50 -16.78
CA GLY A 72 -2.86 -16.05 -18.16
C GLY A 72 -4.18 -16.45 -18.83
N PRO A 73 -4.25 -16.31 -20.17
CA PRO A 73 -5.46 -16.63 -20.93
C PRO A 73 -5.89 -18.09 -20.74
N GLY A 74 -7.12 -18.29 -20.30
CA GLY A 74 -7.69 -19.62 -20.06
C GLY A 74 -7.61 -20.10 -18.61
N ASP A 75 -6.87 -19.41 -17.74
CA ASP A 75 -6.84 -19.71 -16.31
C ASP A 75 -8.06 -19.12 -15.59
N GLU A 76 -8.49 -19.79 -14.52
CA GLU A 76 -9.58 -19.33 -13.67
C GLU A 76 -9.03 -18.80 -12.34
N VAL A 77 -9.49 -17.61 -11.93
CA VAL A 77 -9.19 -17.03 -10.62
C VAL A 77 -10.50 -16.83 -9.86
N ILE A 78 -10.69 -17.61 -8.79
CA ILE A 78 -11.90 -17.54 -7.96
C ILE A 78 -11.83 -16.28 -7.08
N THR A 79 -12.94 -15.54 -7.03
CA THR A 79 -13.12 -14.37 -6.17
C THR A 79 -14.48 -14.43 -5.47
N THR A 80 -14.87 -13.36 -4.78
CA THR A 80 -16.16 -13.19 -4.11
C THR A 80 -17.05 -12.23 -4.90
N PRO A 81 -18.39 -12.42 -4.93
CA PRO A 81 -19.32 -11.46 -5.54
C PRO A 81 -19.38 -10.11 -4.80
N MET A 82 -18.80 -10.02 -3.59
CA MET A 82 -18.76 -8.80 -2.78
C MET A 82 -17.33 -8.46 -2.36
N THR A 83 -16.66 -7.65 -3.17
CA THR A 83 -15.32 -7.08 -2.91
C THR A 83 -15.15 -5.76 -3.67
N PHE A 84 -14.02 -5.06 -3.47
CA PHE A 84 -13.67 -3.88 -4.25
C PHE A 84 -13.31 -4.25 -5.70
N ALA A 85 -13.56 -3.35 -6.65
CA ALA A 85 -13.39 -3.60 -8.08
C ALA A 85 -11.95 -3.94 -8.51
N ALA A 86 -10.95 -3.68 -7.66
CA ALA A 86 -9.55 -3.98 -7.95
C ALA A 86 -9.13 -5.41 -7.57
N THR A 87 -10.04 -6.24 -7.04
CA THR A 87 -9.75 -7.65 -6.81
C THR A 87 -9.76 -8.41 -8.14
N VAL A 88 -8.65 -9.14 -8.39
CA VAL A 88 -8.27 -9.91 -9.61
C VAL A 88 -8.03 -9.11 -10.88
#